data_AF-A0A1M4MVX0-F1
#
_entry.id   AF-A0A1M4MVX0-F1
#
_cell.length_a   1.000
_cell.length_b   1.000
_cell.length_c   1.000
_cell.angle_alpha   90.00
_cell.angle_beta   90.00
_cell.angle_gamma   90.00
#
_symmetry.space_group_name_H-M   'P 1'
#
loop_
_entity.id
_entity.type
_entity.pdbx_description
1 polymer ?
#
loop_
_entity_poly.entity_id
_entity_poly.type
_entity_poly.pdbx_seq_one_letter_code
_entity_poly.pdbx_strand_id
1 'polypeptide(L)' 'MSNVLEDLLAGVPARGAKGRTAGSTQRTKGDGPVTALDKTSTAAWSILDEEAEARAEKTARLKAARQARDGGKSE' A
#
# COMPACT_ATOMS: atom_id res chain seq x y z
N MET A 1 -3.35 -47.84 12.46
CA MET A 1 -2.29 -46.88 12.85
C MET A 1 -2.92 -45.52 12.79
N SER A 2 -3.09 -44.84 13.92
CA SER A 2 -3.71 -43.52 13.96
C SER A 2 -2.78 -42.52 13.28
N ASN A 3 -3.36 -41.72 12.39
CA ASN A 3 -2.64 -40.65 11.72
C ASN A 3 -2.42 -39.54 12.74
N VAL A 4 -1.29 -39.60 13.44
CA VAL A 4 -0.88 -38.69 14.53
C VAL A 4 -1.03 -37.21 14.14
N LEU A 5 -0.87 -36.90 12.85
CA LEU A 5 -1.07 -35.57 12.30
C LEU A 5 -2.52 -35.09 12.41
N GLU A 6 -3.50 -35.93 12.08
CA GLU A 6 -4.91 -35.53 12.12
C GLU A 6 -5.41 -35.36 13.56
N ASP A 7 -4.87 -36.13 14.51
CA ASP A 7 -5.19 -36.01 15.93
C ASP A 7 -4.63 -34.70 16.53
N LEU A 8 -3.45 -34.25 16.07
CA LEU A 8 -2.89 -32.94 16.41
C LEU A 8 -3.71 -31.78 15.83
N LEU A 9 -4.31 -31.96 14.65
CA LEU A 9 -5.10 -30.94 13.96
C LEU A 9 -6.54 -30.83 14.48
N ALA A 10 -7.06 -31.86 15.16
CA ALA A 10 -8.42 -31.87 15.69
C ALA A 10 -8.72 -30.75 16.72
N GLY A 11 -7.69 -30.27 17.42
CA GLY A 11 -7.80 -29.18 18.39
C GLY A 11 -7.60 -27.76 17.82
N VAL A 12 -7.24 -27.62 16.54
CA VAL A 12 -6.95 -26.32 15.94
C VAL A 12 -8.25 -25.70 15.44
N PRO A 13 -8.73 -24.60 16.05
CA PRO A 13 -9.91 -23.91 15.52
C PRO A 13 -9.61 -23.43 14.10
N ALA A 14 -10.49 -23.77 13.15
CA ALA A 14 -10.36 -23.31 11.78
C ALA A 14 -10.30 -21.78 11.78
N ARG A 15 -9.14 -21.22 11.43
CA ARG A 15 -8.98 -19.78 11.27
C ARG A 15 -9.78 -19.37 10.05
N GLY A 16 -11.03 -18.96 10.28
CA GLY A 16 -11.87 -18.39 9.24
C GLY A 16 -11.08 -17.31 8.50
N ALA A 17 -11.22 -17.29 7.19
CA ALA A 17 -10.57 -16.31 6.32
C ALA A 17 -11.12 -14.90 6.61
N LYS A 18 -10.77 -14.31 7.75
CA LYS A 18 -10.83 -12.87 7.95
C LYS A 18 -9.58 -12.28 7.31
N GLY A 19 -9.48 -12.46 5.99
CA GLY A 19 -8.69 -11.57 5.18
C GLY A 19 -9.22 -10.18 5.46
N ARG A 20 -8.41 -9.33 6.09
CA ARG A 20 -8.69 -7.91 6.11
C ARG A 20 -8.65 -7.49 4.65
N THR A 21 -9.81 -7.33 4.03
CA THR A 21 -9.88 -6.61 2.77
C THR A 21 -9.36 -5.22 3.08
N ALA A 22 -8.35 -4.77 2.33
CA ALA A 22 -7.97 -3.37 2.36
C ALA A 22 -9.18 -2.59 1.84
N GLY A 23 -10.00 -2.11 2.77
CA GLY A 23 -11.14 -1.26 2.44
C GLY A 23 -10.59 0.04 1.87
N SER A 24 -10.70 0.24 0.56
CA SER A 24 -10.60 1.56 -0.04
C SER A 24 -11.87 2.31 0.34
N THR A 25 -11.84 2.98 1.50
CA THR A 25 -12.93 3.88 1.88
C THR A 25 -12.84 5.09 0.96
N GLN A 26 -13.76 5.19 -0.01
CA GLN A 26 -13.91 6.43 -0.77
C GLN A 26 -14.35 7.55 0.18
N ARG A 27 -13.59 8.64 0.17
CA ARG A 27 -13.84 9.84 0.99
C ARG A 27 -15.12 10.53 0.52
N THR A 28 -16.12 10.59 1.37
CA THR A 28 -17.17 11.62 1.26
C THR A 28 -16.71 12.84 2.03
N LYS A 29 -16.54 13.97 1.34
CA LYS A 29 -16.29 15.27 2.00
C LYS A 29 -17.55 15.63 2.79
N GLY A 30 -17.55 15.34 4.10
CA GLY A 30 -18.63 15.76 4.98
C GLY A 30 -18.55 17.26 5.20
N ASP A 31 -19.68 17.97 5.03
CA ASP A 31 -19.81 19.43 5.19
C ASP A 31 -19.85 19.85 6.67
N GLY A 32 -19.11 19.13 7.52
CA GLY A 32 -19.09 19.29 8.97
C GLY A 32 -17.94 20.17 9.47
N PRO A 33 -17.95 20.56 10.76
CA PRO A 33 -16.87 21.35 11.35
C PRO A 33 -15.54 20.59 11.30
N VAL A 34 -14.49 21.27 10.84
CA VAL A 34 -13.13 20.72 10.75
C VAL A 34 -12.62 20.38 12.15
N THR A 35 -12.44 19.10 12.42
CA THR A 35 -11.94 18.59 13.69
C THR A 35 -10.41 18.64 13.75
N ALA A 36 -9.84 18.48 14.95
CA ALA A 36 -8.39 18.30 15.10
C ALA A 36 -7.88 17.06 14.33
N LEU A 37 -8.70 16.01 14.26
CA LEU A 37 -8.39 14.79 13.51
C LEU A 37 -8.38 15.04 12.01
N ASP A 38 -9.28 15.89 11.50
CA ASP A 38 -9.26 16.27 10.08
C ASP A 38 -7.96 16.99 9.74
N LYS A 39 -7.52 17.94 10.58
CA LYS A 39 -6.26 18.68 10.39
C LYS A 39 -5.02 17.79 10.41
N THR A 40 -4.95 16.84 11.34
CA THR A 40 -3.80 15.92 11.39
C THR A 40 -3.82 14.97 10.21
N SER A 41 -5.01 14.50 9.80
CA SER A 41 -5.14 13.65 8.63
C SER A 41 -4.73 14.39 7.35
N THR A 42 -5.19 15.62 7.13
CA THR A 42 -4.80 16.41 5.94
C THR A 42 -3.30 16.71 5.92
N ALA A 43 -2.70 17.04 7.06
CA ALA A 43 -1.25 17.23 7.14
C ALA A 43 -0.47 15.93 6.81
N ALA A 44 -0.91 14.79 7.34
CA ALA A 44 -0.30 13.50 7.03
C ALA A 44 -0.43 13.14 5.54
N TRP A 45 -1.58 13.43 4.92
CA TRP A 45 -1.77 13.23 3.49
C TRP A 45 -0.87 14.13 2.65
N SER A 46 -0.70 15.41 3.02
CA SER A 46 0.22 16.33 2.33
C SER A 46 1.64 15.77 2.28
N ILE A 47 2.14 15.27 3.41
CA ILE A 47 3.48 14.66 3.48
C ILE A 47 3.59 13.45 2.55
N LEU A 48 2.58 12.59 2.53
CA LEU A 48 2.58 11.40 1.67
C LEU A 48 2.54 11.77 0.18
N ASP A 49 1.77 12.80 -0.19
CA ASP A 49 1.69 13.29 -1.56
C ASP A 49 3.02 13.91 -2.00
N GLU A 50 3.66 14.73 -1.17
CA GLU A 50 4.99 15.30 -1.42
C GLU A 50 6.06 14.21 -1.62
N GLU A 51 6.05 13.16 -0.78
CA GLU A 51 6.95 12.03 -0.96
C GLU A 51 6.65 11.23 -2.23
N ALA A 52 5.37 11.08 -2.59
CA ALA A 52 4.96 10.38 -3.80
C ALA A 52 5.44 11.12 -5.06
N GLU A 53 5.32 12.45 -5.07
CA GLU A 53 5.85 13.32 -6.13
C GLU A 53 7.37 13.18 -6.25
N ALA A 54 8.11 13.30 -5.13
CA ALA A 54 9.56 13.14 -5.14
C ALA A 54 10.00 11.75 -5.65
N ARG A 55 9.27 10.69 -5.30
CA ARG A 55 9.51 9.33 -5.83
C ARG A 55 9.22 9.25 -7.33
N ALA A 56 8.14 9.88 -7.79
CA ALA A 56 7.76 9.90 -9.20
C ALA A 56 8.82 10.61 -10.05
N GLU A 57 9.29 11.79 -9.61
CA GLU A 57 10.36 12.54 -10.27
C GLU A 57 11.67 11.76 -10.36
N LYS A 58 12.10 11.17 -9.23
CA LYS A 58 13.29 10.31 -9.20
C LYS A 58 13.17 9.15 -10.18
N THR A 59 12.01 8.51 -10.21
CA THR A 59 11.73 7.38 -11.10
C THR A 59 11.76 7.81 -12.57
N ALA A 60 11.16 8.96 -12.89
CA ALA A 60 11.18 9.53 -14.23
C ALA A 60 12.62 9.84 -14.68
N ARG A 61 13.44 10.47 -13.82
CA ARG A 61 14.85 10.75 -14.11
C ARG A 61 15.66 9.47 -14.35
N LEU A 62 15.47 8.45 -13.50
CA LEU A 62 16.16 7.16 -13.68
C LEU A 62 15.71 6.46 -14.96
N LYS A 63 14.42 6.53 -15.30
CA LYS A 63 13.89 5.96 -16.54
C LYS A 63 14.49 6.65 -17.76
N ALA A 64 14.55 7.98 -17.78
CA ALA A 64 15.18 8.74 -18.85
C ALA A 64 16.68 8.40 -18.99
N ALA A 65 17.42 8.32 -17.90
CA ALA A 65 18.83 7.94 -17.91
C ALA A 65 19.05 6.51 -18.46
N ARG A 66 18.18 5.56 -18.10
CA ARG A 66 18.21 4.19 -18.64
C ARG A 66 17.92 4.17 -20.13
N GLN A 67 16.91 4.91 -20.58
CA GLN A 67 16.58 5.01 -22.00
C GLN A 67 17.74 5.61 -22.81
N ALA A 68 18.40 6.66 -22.33
CA ALA A 68 19.56 7.23 -22.98
C ALA A 68 20.74 6.24 -23.06
N ARG A 69 21.00 5.52 -21.96
CA ARG A 69 22.05 4.48 -21.92
C ARG A 69 21.76 3.32 -22.87
N ASP A 70 20.50 2.88 -22.92
CA ASP A 70 20.11 1.70 -23.69
C ASP A 70 19.91 2.04 -25.18
N GLY A 71 19.55 3.28 -25.51
CA GLY A 71 19.51 3.80 -26.88
C GLY A 71 20.89 4.08 -27.50
N GLY A 72 21.94 4.19 -26.67
CA GLY A 72 23.33 4.30 -27.14
C GLY A 72 24.03 2.96 -27.43
N LYS A 73 23.31 1.83 -27.40
CA LYS A 73 23.86 0.48 -27.62
C LYS A 73 23.41 -0.15 -28.96
N SER A 74 22.87 0.64 -29.87
CA SER A 74 22.40 0.19 -31.18
C SER A 74 23.30 0.60 -32.35
N GLU A 75 24.60 0.83 -32.13
CA GLU A 75 25.63 0.94 -33.18
C GLU A 75 26.87 0.11 -32.81
#